data_AF-Q1QQ17-F1
#
_entry.id   AF-Q1QQ17-F1
#
_cell.length_a   1.000
_cell.length_b   1.000
_cell.length_c   1.000
_cell.angle_alpha   90.00
_cell.angle_beta   90.00
_cell.angle_gamma   90.00
#
_symmetry.space_group_name_H-M   'P 1'
#
loop_
_entity.id
_entity.type
_entity.pdbx_description
1 polymer ?
#
loop_
_entity_poly.entity_id
_entity_poly.type
_entity_poly.pdbx_seq_one_letter_code
_entity_poly.pdbx_strand_id
1 'polypeptide(L)'
;MSKRSDDDARSNCTASPTKRVPRVRARILRKARNPDVGYGKPPVEHQFKPGQSGNPRGRPRGRKSEAKMLDDVLYRMVGVRGPGGTRKIPVLEAMLYRFAEDSLKGNTKTAAFLLARHAAATSMTQEAPELSADDKAVVEAFLQDFAAKNGETNTSEWQNHEK
;
A
#
# COMPACT_ATOMS: atom_id res chain seq x y z
N MET A 1 -50.91 -45.89 27.04
CA MET A 1 -52.18 -45.34 27.56
C MET A 1 -51.84 -44.11 28.39
N SER A 2 -52.47 -42.94 28.32
CA SER A 2 -53.88 -42.61 28.16
C SER A 2 -54.01 -41.18 27.61
N LYS A 3 -55.10 -40.97 26.87
CA LYS A 3 -55.57 -39.68 26.33
C LYS A 3 -56.23 -38.87 27.45
N ARG A 4 -56.30 -37.54 27.27
CA ARG A 4 -57.38 -36.58 27.63
C ARG A 4 -56.80 -35.17 27.36
N SER A 5 -57.16 -34.43 26.29
CA SER A 5 -58.44 -33.74 26.02
C SER A 5 -59.07 -33.12 27.26
N ASP A 6 -59.55 -31.88 27.31
CA ASP A 6 -59.70 -30.75 26.40
C ASP A 6 -59.98 -29.51 27.29
N ASP A 7 -59.98 -28.31 26.70
CA ASP A 7 -60.85 -27.17 27.02
C ASP A 7 -60.86 -26.55 28.44
N ASP A 8 -60.46 -25.28 28.58
CA ASP A 8 -61.37 -24.14 28.30
C ASP A 8 -60.83 -22.79 28.81
N ALA A 9 -60.97 -21.81 27.91
CA ALA A 9 -61.20 -20.38 28.11
C ALA A 9 -60.92 -19.74 29.48
N ARG A 10 -60.06 -18.70 29.48
CA ARG A 10 -60.41 -17.40 30.08
C ARG A 10 -59.55 -16.24 29.57
N SER A 11 -60.27 -15.26 29.05
CA SER A 11 -59.99 -13.81 29.10
C SER A 11 -59.07 -13.20 28.03
N ASN A 12 -59.74 -12.78 26.95
CA ASN A 12 -59.35 -11.64 26.13
C ASN A 12 -58.90 -10.45 26.99
N CYS A 13 -57.66 -10.01 26.83
CA CYS A 13 -57.24 -8.65 27.11
C CYS A 13 -56.70 -8.05 25.81
N THR A 14 -57.57 -7.37 25.09
CA THR A 14 -57.24 -6.56 23.92
C THR A 14 -56.41 -5.36 24.35
N ALA A 15 -55.08 -5.48 24.28
CA ALA A 15 -54.18 -4.35 24.37
C ALA A 15 -53.90 -3.83 22.95
N SER A 16 -54.44 -2.65 22.66
CA SER A 16 -54.31 -1.92 21.39
C SER A 16 -52.84 -1.76 20.95
N PRO A 17 -52.52 -1.84 19.65
CA PRO A 17 -51.17 -1.60 19.17
C PRO A 17 -50.88 -0.10 19.25
N THR A 18 -50.21 0.35 20.31
CA THR A 18 -49.66 1.70 20.34
C THR A 18 -48.59 1.79 19.27
N LYS A 19 -48.90 2.42 18.13
CA LYS A 19 -47.93 2.77 17.09
C LYS A 19 -46.83 3.60 17.73
N ARG A 20 -45.65 3.00 17.95
CA ARG A 20 -44.45 3.73 18.35
C ARG A 20 -44.01 4.59 17.16
N VAL A 21 -44.42 5.85 17.16
CA VAL A 21 -43.83 6.86 16.27
C VAL A 21 -42.34 6.98 16.59
N PRO A 22 -41.43 6.90 15.60
CA PRO A 22 -40.02 7.17 15.86
C PRO A 22 -39.90 8.64 16.29
N ARG A 23 -39.32 8.88 17.47
CA ARG A 23 -38.90 10.23 17.87
C ARG A 23 -37.85 10.69 16.87
N VAL A 24 -38.28 11.46 15.87
CA VAL A 24 -37.38 12.25 15.04
C VAL A 24 -36.68 13.18 16.02
N ARG A 25 -35.44 12.85 16.41
CA ARG A 25 -34.52 13.85 16.95
C ARG A 25 -34.29 14.80 15.81
N ALA A 26 -35.12 15.84 15.74
CA ALA A 26 -34.86 17.01 14.92
C ALA A 26 -33.51 17.55 15.38
N ARG A 27 -32.45 17.11 14.71
CA ARG A 27 -31.15 17.75 14.80
C ARG A 27 -31.42 19.13 14.23
N ILE A 28 -31.67 20.09 15.11
CA ILE A 28 -31.70 21.50 14.76
C ILE A 28 -30.35 21.72 14.06
N LEU A 29 -30.38 21.77 12.73
CA LEU A 29 -29.28 22.27 11.95
C LEU A 29 -29.15 23.72 12.42
N ARG A 30 -28.27 23.96 13.39
CA ARG A 30 -27.76 25.29 13.66
C ARG A 30 -27.20 25.76 12.33
N LYS A 31 -27.97 26.60 11.64
CA LYS A 31 -27.51 27.36 10.50
C LYS A 31 -26.35 28.22 11.03
N ALA A 32 -25.13 27.70 10.90
CA ALA A 32 -23.93 28.48 11.12
C ALA A 32 -23.95 29.59 10.07
N ARG A 33 -24.45 30.75 10.49
CA ARG A 33 -24.33 32.00 9.75
C ARG A 33 -22.84 32.37 9.81
N ASN A 34 -22.24 32.42 8.63
CA ASN A 34 -20.90 32.91 8.31
C ASN A 34 -19.74 32.30 9.13
N PRO A 35 -19.02 31.31 8.57
CA PRO A 35 -17.69 30.99 9.07
C PRO A 35 -16.79 32.21 8.83
N ASP A 36 -16.34 32.81 9.92
CA ASP A 36 -15.42 33.95 9.97
C ASP A 36 -14.23 33.72 9.01
N VAL A 37 -14.16 34.52 7.95
CA VAL A 37 -13.15 34.39 6.89
C VAL A 37 -11.87 35.04 7.40
N GLY A 38 -10.77 34.28 7.41
CA GLY A 38 -9.48 34.75 7.93
C GLY A 38 -8.31 33.98 7.34
N TYR A 39 -7.09 34.26 7.78
CA TYR A 39 -5.88 33.58 7.30
C TYR A 39 -5.99 32.05 7.48
N GLY A 40 -5.78 31.29 6.40
CA GLY A 40 -5.91 29.82 6.40
C GLY A 40 -7.35 29.26 6.46
N LYS A 41 -8.37 30.12 6.41
CA LYS A 41 -9.79 29.73 6.46
C LYS A 41 -10.54 30.28 5.24
N PRO A 42 -10.39 29.65 4.05
CA PRO A 42 -11.09 30.11 2.86
C PRO A 42 -12.62 30.03 3.05
N PRO A 43 -13.41 30.92 2.42
CA PRO A 43 -14.87 30.89 2.52
C PRO A 43 -15.45 29.52 2.15
N VAL A 44 -16.40 29.02 2.94
CA VAL A 44 -16.99 27.68 2.74
C VAL A 44 -17.68 27.54 1.37
N GLU A 45 -18.20 28.64 0.82
CA GLU A 45 -18.82 28.66 -0.51
C GLU A 45 -17.84 28.31 -1.64
N HIS A 46 -16.54 28.52 -1.42
CA HIS A 46 -15.48 28.27 -2.40
C HIS A 46 -14.61 27.05 -2.06
N GLN A 47 -14.85 26.38 -0.93
CA GLN A 47 -14.13 25.16 -0.57
C GLN A 47 -14.55 23.99 -1.46
N PHE A 48 -13.58 23.19 -1.91
CA PHE A 48 -13.88 21.94 -2.60
C PHE A 48 -14.50 20.93 -1.64
N LYS A 49 -15.54 20.23 -2.09
CA LYS A 49 -16.15 19.15 -1.32
C LYS A 49 -15.15 17.99 -1.18
N PRO A 50 -15.10 17.30 -0.03
CA PRO A 50 -14.29 16.09 0.13
C PRO A 50 -14.56 15.09 -1.01
N GLY A 51 -13.50 14.60 -1.67
CA GLY A 51 -13.60 13.66 -2.79
C GLY A 51 -13.84 14.29 -4.16
N GLN A 52 -14.09 15.60 -4.24
CA GLN A 52 -14.17 16.34 -5.50
C GLN A 52 -12.87 17.11 -5.72
N SER A 53 -12.13 16.80 -6.78
CA SER A 53 -11.00 17.64 -7.18
C SER A 53 -11.52 18.98 -7.70
N GLY A 54 -10.81 20.07 -7.38
CA GLY A 54 -11.12 21.40 -7.90
C GLY A 54 -10.97 21.52 -9.42
N ASN A 55 -10.17 20.63 -10.01
CA ASN A 55 -10.12 20.42 -11.44
C ASN A 55 -10.61 18.99 -11.77
N PRO A 56 -11.92 18.81 -12.06
CA PRO A 56 -12.45 17.51 -12.47
C PRO A 56 -11.92 17.05 -13.84
N ARG A 57 -11.34 17.96 -14.63
CA ARG A 57 -10.61 17.67 -15.87
C ARG A 57 -9.11 17.44 -15.65
N GLY A 58 -8.61 17.59 -14.43
CA GLY A 58 -7.26 17.20 -14.05
C GLY A 58 -7.09 15.69 -14.25
N ARG A 59 -5.85 15.19 -14.26
CA ARG A 59 -5.57 13.80 -14.62
C ARG A 59 -6.44 12.83 -13.78
N PRO A 60 -7.47 12.19 -14.37
CA PRO A 60 -8.25 11.22 -13.63
C PRO A 60 -7.35 10.05 -13.25
N ARG A 61 -7.72 9.28 -12.22
CA ARG A 61 -7.09 7.97 -11.99
C ARG A 61 -7.34 7.10 -13.22
N GLY A 62 -6.40 7.11 -14.15
CA GLY A 62 -6.52 6.48 -15.46
C GLY A 62 -6.38 4.96 -15.40
N ARG A 63 -6.71 4.31 -16.52
CA ARG A 63 -6.37 2.90 -16.75
C ARG A 63 -4.86 2.73 -16.57
N LYS A 64 -4.45 1.63 -15.94
CA LYS A 64 -3.02 1.29 -15.84
C LYS A 64 -2.45 1.21 -17.27
N SER A 65 -1.24 1.74 -17.48
CA SER A 65 -0.53 1.49 -18.73
C SER A 65 -0.22 0.00 -18.85
N GLU A 66 -0.08 -0.50 -20.08
CA GLU A 66 0.31 -1.90 -20.32
C GLU A 66 1.62 -2.25 -19.61
N ALA A 67 2.61 -1.35 -19.66
CA ALA A 67 3.86 -1.49 -18.90
C ALA A 67 3.63 -1.73 -17.40
N LYS A 68 2.73 -0.97 -16.78
CA LYS A 68 2.41 -1.14 -15.36
C LYS A 68 1.66 -2.44 -15.08
N MET A 69 0.83 -2.91 -16.01
CA MET A 69 0.19 -4.21 -15.88
C MET A 69 1.20 -5.36 -15.99
N LEU A 70 2.18 -5.24 -16.90
CA LEU A 70 3.28 -6.20 -17.01
C LEU A 70 4.11 -6.24 -15.73
N ASP A 71 4.48 -5.08 -15.18
CA ASP A 71 5.19 -5.02 -13.91
C ASP A 71 4.39 -5.67 -12.78
N ASP A 72 3.09 -5.35 -12.66
CA ASP A 72 2.21 -5.94 -11.65
C ASP A 72 2.15 -7.48 -11.76
N VAL A 73 2.22 -8.03 -12.98
CA VAL A 73 2.23 -9.49 -13.22
C VAL A 73 3.59 -10.09 -12.89
N LEU A 74 4.68 -9.47 -13.35
CA LEU A 74 6.05 -9.98 -13.17
C LEU A 74 6.50 -9.96 -11.71
N TYR A 75 6.09 -8.95 -10.95
CA TYR A 75 6.42 -8.80 -9.52
C TYR A 75 5.40 -9.44 -8.58
N ARG A 76 4.35 -10.08 -9.11
CA ARG A 76 3.41 -10.85 -8.29
C ARG A 76 4.13 -12.04 -7.65
N MET A 77 3.89 -12.28 -6.36
CA MET A 77 4.42 -13.44 -5.65
C MET A 77 3.70 -14.72 -6.03
N VAL A 78 4.47 -15.76 -6.38
CA VAL A 78 4.01 -17.12 -6.67
C VAL A 78 4.76 -18.15 -5.82
N GLY A 79 4.07 -19.22 -5.42
CA GLY A 79 4.69 -20.33 -4.69
C GLY A 79 5.40 -21.27 -5.67
N VAL A 80 6.70 -21.45 -5.49
CA VAL A 80 7.52 -22.39 -6.28
C VAL A 80 8.09 -23.45 -5.35
N ARG A 81 7.92 -24.73 -5.73
CA ARG A 81 8.51 -25.86 -5.02
C ARG A 81 9.98 -26.02 -5.43
N GLY A 82 10.87 -25.98 -4.45
CA GLY A 82 12.29 -26.29 -4.61
C GLY A 82 12.72 -27.44 -3.71
N PRO A 83 14.01 -27.82 -3.75
CA PRO A 83 14.55 -28.90 -2.94
C PRO A 83 14.43 -28.66 -1.42
N GLY A 84 14.39 -27.39 -0.99
CA GLY A 84 14.20 -26.98 0.41
C GLY A 84 12.75 -26.68 0.81
N GLY A 85 11.76 -27.09 0.00
CA GLY A 85 10.34 -26.82 0.26
C GLY A 85 9.72 -25.75 -0.65
N THR A 86 8.52 -25.29 -0.30
CA THR A 86 7.78 -24.29 -1.10
C THR A 86 8.15 -22.88 -0.64
N ARG A 87 8.73 -22.08 -1.54
CA ARG A 87 9.06 -20.67 -1.29
C ARG A 87 8.21 -19.74 -2.16
N LYS A 88 7.88 -18.56 -1.64
CA LYS A 88 7.19 -17.51 -2.41
C LYS A 88 8.23 -16.60 -3.04
N ILE A 89 8.23 -16.53 -4.37
CA ILE A 89 9.14 -15.70 -5.17
C ILE A 89 8.33 -14.95 -6.23
N PRO A 90 8.81 -13.81 -6.75
CA PRO A 90 8.14 -13.12 -7.85
C PRO A 90 8.09 -13.98 -9.12
N VAL A 91 7.09 -13.77 -9.96
CA VAL A 91 6.91 -14.49 -11.24
C VAL A 91 8.15 -14.39 -12.12
N LEU A 92 8.75 -13.21 -12.20
CA LEU A 92 9.95 -12.99 -13.00
C LEU A 92 11.11 -13.89 -12.56
N GLU A 93 11.35 -13.98 -11.25
CA GLU A 93 12.39 -14.85 -10.70
C GLU A 93 12.07 -16.33 -10.96
N ALA A 94 10.80 -16.73 -10.79
CA ALA A 94 10.34 -18.07 -11.10
C ALA A 94 10.56 -18.47 -12.57
N MET A 95 10.34 -17.55 -13.51
CA MET A 95 10.61 -17.76 -14.94
C MET A 95 12.10 -18.01 -15.19
N LEU A 96 12.97 -17.20 -14.58
CA LEU A 96 14.42 -17.37 -14.72
C LEU A 96 14.90 -18.71 -14.16
N TYR A 97 14.39 -19.15 -13.00
CA TYR A 97 14.69 -20.49 -12.47
C TYR A 97 14.28 -21.59 -13.45
N ARG A 98 13.09 -21.49 -14.05
CA ARG A 98 12.62 -22.50 -15.02
C ARG A 98 13.47 -22.52 -16.28
N PHE A 99 13.85 -21.36 -16.81
CA PHE A 99 14.78 -21.29 -17.93
C PHE A 99 16.14 -21.91 -17.59
N ALA A 100 16.63 -21.71 -16.37
CA ALA A 100 17.87 -22.31 -15.92
C ALA A 100 17.75 -23.84 -15.88
N GLU A 101 16.70 -24.37 -15.25
CA GLU A 101 16.45 -25.82 -15.21
C GLU A 101 16.31 -26.43 -16.61
N ASP A 102 15.61 -25.77 -17.53
CA ASP A 102 15.42 -26.28 -18.90
C ASP A 102 16.70 -26.16 -19.74
N SER A 103 17.53 -25.15 -19.48
CA SER A 103 18.85 -25.04 -20.11
C SER A 103 19.78 -26.17 -19.67
N LEU A 104 19.74 -26.55 -18.39
CA LEU A 104 20.49 -27.68 -17.83
C LEU A 104 20.02 -29.03 -18.38
N LYS A 105 18.75 -29.14 -18.78
CA LYS A 105 18.21 -30.32 -19.49
C LYS A 105 18.64 -30.39 -20.97
N GLY A 106 19.35 -29.39 -21.48
CA GLY A 106 19.89 -29.38 -22.84
C GLY A 106 19.15 -28.47 -23.83
N ASN A 107 18.22 -27.63 -23.38
CA ASN A 107 17.62 -26.64 -24.27
C ASN A 107 18.59 -25.45 -24.50
N THR A 108 19.30 -25.50 -25.63
CA THR A 108 20.31 -24.48 -25.97
C THR A 108 19.72 -23.09 -26.23
N LYS A 109 18.44 -23.00 -26.62
CA LYS A 109 17.77 -21.71 -26.86
C LYS A 109 17.52 -20.95 -25.55
N THR A 110 17.08 -21.66 -24.51
CA THR A 110 16.89 -21.04 -23.18
C THR A 110 18.24 -20.68 -22.55
N ALA A 111 19.26 -21.51 -22.75
CA ALA A 111 20.64 -21.19 -22.34
C ALA A 111 21.14 -19.90 -22.99
N ALA A 112 21.02 -19.78 -24.31
CA ALA A 112 21.44 -18.61 -25.06
C ALA A 112 20.67 -17.35 -24.62
N PHE A 113 19.34 -17.45 -24.42
CA PHE A 113 18.53 -16.34 -23.92
C PHE A 113 19.00 -15.85 -22.54
N LEU A 114 19.23 -16.77 -21.60
CA LEU A 114 19.70 -16.42 -20.26
C LEU A 114 21.09 -15.77 -20.28
N LEU A 115 22.03 -16.32 -21.04
CA LEU A 115 23.38 -15.77 -21.17
C LEU A 115 23.37 -14.38 -21.82
N ALA A 116 22.57 -14.18 -22.87
CA ALA A 116 22.41 -12.87 -23.50
C ALA A 116 21.80 -11.85 -22.53
N ARG A 117 20.76 -12.24 -21.78
CA ARG A 117 20.15 -11.36 -20.78
C ARG A 117 21.12 -11.01 -19.65
N HIS A 118 21.92 -11.98 -19.19
CA HIS A 118 22.95 -11.78 -18.17
C HIS A 118 24.04 -10.79 -18.64
N ALA A 119 24.52 -10.95 -19.88
CA ALA A 119 25.49 -10.04 -20.47
C ALA A 119 24.96 -8.59 -20.54
N ALA A 120 23.71 -8.42 -21.01
CA ALA A 120 23.07 -7.09 -21.09
C ALA A 120 22.81 -6.45 -19.71
N ALA A 121 22.54 -7.25 -18.67
CA ALA A 121 22.37 -6.74 -17.31
C ALA A 121 23.71 -6.29 -16.69
N THR A 122 24.79 -7.01 -17.01
CA THR A 122 26.13 -6.69 -16.51
C THR A 122 26.67 -5.42 -17.17
N SER A 123 26.49 -5.26 -18.49
CA SER A 123 26.98 -4.09 -19.22
C SER A 123 26.33 -2.78 -18.77
N MET A 124 25.04 -2.78 -18.43
CA MET A 124 24.34 -1.59 -17.89
C MET A 124 24.87 -1.15 -16.51
N THR A 125 25.55 -2.03 -15.78
CA THR A 125 26.04 -1.76 -14.41
C THR A 125 27.49 -1.27 -14.39
N GLN A 126 28.27 -1.53 -15.45
CA GLN A 126 29.71 -1.22 -15.48
C GLN A 126 30.05 0.17 -16.03
N GLU A 127 29.08 0.89 -16.59
CA GLU A 127 29.25 2.24 -17.10
C GLU A 127 28.74 3.26 -16.07
N ALA A 128 29.29 3.23 -14.85
CA ALA A 128 29.22 4.43 -14.03
C ALA A 128 30.26 5.40 -14.61
N PRO A 129 29.88 6.61 -15.05
CA PRO A 129 30.86 7.57 -15.54
C PRO A 129 31.91 7.76 -14.46
N GLU A 130 33.20 7.71 -14.80
CA GLU A 130 34.24 8.05 -13.85
C GLU A 130 33.94 9.47 -13.35
N LEU A 131 33.63 9.60 -12.05
CA LEU A 131 33.35 10.91 -11.46
C LEU A 131 34.55 11.83 -11.73
N SER A 132 34.28 13.07 -12.13
CA SER A 132 35.30 14.10 -12.24
C SER A 132 36.07 14.23 -10.91
N ALA A 133 37.33 14.65 -10.96
CA ALA A 133 38.11 14.90 -9.75
C ALA A 133 37.37 15.86 -8.80
N ASP A 134 36.67 16.84 -9.36
CA ASP A 134 35.88 17.81 -8.61
C ASP A 134 34.67 17.16 -7.92
N ASP A 135 33.94 16.27 -8.62
CA ASP A 135 32.79 15.56 -8.05
C ASP A 135 33.20 14.63 -6.91
N LYS A 136 34.35 13.95 -7.06
CA LYS A 136 34.93 13.11 -6.01
C LYS A 136 35.26 13.93 -4.77
N ALA A 137 35.85 15.12 -4.94
CA ALA A 137 36.18 16.01 -3.82
C ALA A 137 34.93 16.50 -3.07
N VAL A 138 33.83 16.78 -3.78
CA VAL A 138 32.56 17.17 -3.15
C VAL A 138 31.96 16.03 -2.33
N VAL A 139 31.96 14.80 -2.88
CA VAL A 139 31.47 13.62 -2.16
C VAL A 139 32.34 13.33 -0.94
N GLU A 140 33.65 13.44 -1.05
CA GLU A 140 34.58 13.22 0.06
C GLU A 140 34.39 14.26 1.18
N ALA A 141 34.25 15.53 0.82
CA ALA A 141 33.96 16.59 1.80
C ALA A 141 32.62 16.36 2.51
N PHE A 142 31.58 15.90 1.80
CA PHE A 142 30.29 15.55 2.40
C PHE A 142 30.40 14.38 3.38
N LEU A 143 31.15 13.33 3.03
CA LEU A 143 31.36 12.19 3.92
C LEU A 143 32.10 12.58 5.20
N GLN A 144 33.09 13.49 5.10
CA GLN A 144 33.82 14.02 6.26
C GLN A 144 32.91 14.85 7.19
N ASP A 145 32.11 15.76 6.63
CA ASP A 145 31.15 16.56 7.40
C ASP A 145 30.03 15.70 8.02
N PHE A 146 29.54 14.70 7.29
CA PHE A 146 28.54 13.76 7.79
C PHE A 146 29.09 12.87 8.92
N ALA A 147 30.35 12.43 8.83
CA ALA A 147 31.00 11.68 9.90
C ALA A 147 31.21 12.54 11.16
N ALA A 148 31.62 13.80 10.99
CA ALA A 148 31.77 14.74 12.10
C ALA A 148 30.44 15.01 12.82
N LYS A 149 29.35 15.21 12.07
CA LYS A 149 28.00 15.45 12.63
C LYS A 149 27.37 14.23 13.30
N ASN A 150 27.65 13.03 12.82
CA ASN A 150 27.09 11.80 13.40
C ASN A 150 27.95 11.19 14.52
N GLY A 151 29.20 11.64 14.69
CA GLY A 151 30.07 11.24 15.79
C GLY A 151 29.67 11.84 17.15
N GLU A 152 28.81 12.86 17.19
CA GLU A 152 28.49 13.59 18.42
C GLU A 152 27.20 13.12 19.13
N THR A 153 26.42 12.19 18.56
CA THR A 153 25.08 11.84 19.10
C THR A 153 24.93 10.42 19.64
N ASN A 154 26.02 9.68 19.89
CA ASN A 154 25.91 8.34 20.47
C ASN A 154 26.91 8.05 21.58
N THR A 155 26.93 8.88 22.63
CA THR A 155 27.38 8.42 23.95
C THR A 155 26.59 9.15 25.05
N SER A 156 26.03 8.37 25.98
CA SER A 156 25.46 8.77 27.28
C SER A 156 24.12 9.51 27.33
N GLU A 157 22.97 8.81 27.21
CA GLU A 157 21.76 9.18 27.97
C GLU A 157 20.63 8.13 27.99
N TRP A 158 20.87 6.89 28.43
CA TRP A 158 19.78 5.95 28.78
C TRP A 158 20.11 4.99 29.93
N GLN A 159 20.91 5.42 30.92
CA GLN A 159 21.30 4.56 32.05
C GLN A 159 20.78 4.95 33.43
N ASN A 160 19.80 5.85 33.55
CA ASN A 160 19.20 6.18 34.86
C ASN A 160 17.67 6.27 34.77
N HIS A 161 17.01 5.11 34.72
CA HIS A 161 15.60 5.04 35.08
C HIS A 161 15.25 3.66 35.69
N GLU A 162 15.95 3.31 36.77
CA GLU A 162 15.49 2.23 37.66
C GLU A 162 15.91 2.54 39.10
N LYS A 163 15.01 3.25 39.81
CA LYS A 163 14.81 3.19 41.27
C LYS A 163 13.48 3.81 41.63
#